data_AF-A0A067DUC4-F1
#
_entry.id   AF-A0A067DUC4-F1
#
_cell.length_a   1.000
_cell.length_b   1.000
_cell.length_c   1.000
_cell.angle_alpha   90.00
_cell.angle_beta   90.00
_cell.angle_gamma   90.00
#
_symmetry.space_group_name_H-M   'P 1'
#
loop_
_entity.id
_entity.type
_entity.pdbx_description
1 polymer ?
#
loop_
_entity_poly.entity_id
_entity_poly.type
_entity_poly.pdbx_seq_one_letter_code
_entity_poly.pdbx_strand_id
1 'polypeptide(L)'
;MSGQTRKKIQKKMKIRGYGLRMDALDEILSFVNRFPDAEDEAIDLLLDQFEHESSLKSSIIDKESVNRVTSVLLQAEAAAEGDSGSASNHSAIRVIDAFLVPKFRYDSIKKHFYQHAGSLPIHGEASAKAALYRDRFLLLFQRVSRDQHFSRPSFDVVNSEFGSCEISTIQSLVGQTGRRWVMGVISQLEDGHFYLEDLAASVEIDLSKAKITTGFFTENTIVVAEGEMLVDGIFQVITCGFPPLEDRDQSLKLLAGYDFFGGGTLKKEDTLRLADLEKRAANDMFVILSDIWLDNEEVMGKLEVVLDGFESVEVVPSLFVFMGNFCSHPCNLSFHSFSSLRLQFGKLGQMIAAHPRLKEHSRFLFIPGPDDAGPSTVLPRCALPKYLTEELQKYIPNAIFSSNPCRLNFLITVQLNH
;
A
#
# COMPACT_ATOMS: atom_id res chain seq x y z
N MET A 1 0.38 33.78 9.19
CA MET A 1 -0.32 32.47 9.18
C MET A 1 -1.55 32.44 10.10
N SER A 2 -1.53 32.97 11.34
CA SER A 2 -2.65 32.79 12.30
C SER A 2 -4.04 33.35 11.91
N GLY A 3 -4.12 34.34 11.01
CA GLY A 3 -5.40 34.96 10.62
C GLY A 3 -6.30 34.07 9.74
N GLN A 4 -5.70 33.22 8.89
CA GLN A 4 -6.46 32.29 8.04
C GLN A 4 -6.93 31.08 8.85
N THR A 5 -6.07 30.50 9.68
CA THR A 5 -6.40 29.39 10.61
C THR A 5 -7.50 29.80 11.59
N ARG A 6 -7.47 31.03 12.13
CA ARG A 6 -8.55 31.60 12.96
C ARG A 6 -9.92 31.57 12.28
N LYS A 7 -10.00 32.04 11.03
CA LYS A 7 -11.25 32.05 10.25
C LYS A 7 -11.73 30.63 9.94
N LYS A 8 -10.78 29.71 9.70
CA LYS A 8 -11.04 28.29 9.42
C LYS A 8 -11.65 27.58 10.62
N ILE A 9 -11.07 27.75 11.82
CA ILE A 9 -11.62 27.24 13.09
C ILE A 9 -13.03 27.75 13.33
N GLN A 10 -13.24 29.07 13.22
CA GLN A 10 -14.56 29.69 13.42
C GLN A 10 -15.61 29.16 12.42
N LYS A 11 -15.21 28.94 11.16
CA LYS A 11 -16.09 28.38 10.13
C LYS A 11 -16.49 26.94 10.45
N LYS A 12 -15.52 26.07 10.77
CA LYS A 12 -15.79 24.65 11.09
C LYS A 12 -16.64 24.49 12.37
N MET A 13 -16.34 25.28 13.41
CA MET A 13 -17.15 25.35 14.63
C MET A 13 -18.60 25.75 14.36
N LYS A 14 -18.80 26.81 13.54
CA LYS A 14 -20.13 27.28 13.17
C LYS A 14 -20.93 26.25 12.36
N ILE A 15 -20.27 25.49 11.47
CA ILE A 15 -20.90 24.41 10.70
C ILE A 15 -21.43 23.31 11.62
N ARG A 16 -20.71 22.98 12.69
CA ARG A 16 -21.14 22.01 13.72
C ARG A 16 -22.10 22.60 14.77
N GLY A 17 -22.52 23.86 14.63
CA GLY A 17 -23.50 24.51 15.51
C GLY A 17 -22.92 25.12 16.80
N TYR A 18 -21.60 25.18 16.95
CA TYR A 18 -20.96 25.75 18.14
C TYR A 18 -20.68 27.25 18.00
N GLY A 19 -20.99 28.02 19.04
CA GLY A 19 -20.52 29.39 19.25
C GLY A 19 -19.21 29.38 20.03
N LEU A 20 -18.23 30.18 19.63
CA LEU A 20 -16.89 30.15 20.20
C LEU A 20 -16.55 31.49 20.88
N ARG A 21 -16.12 31.45 22.15
CA ARG A 21 -15.56 32.65 22.81
C ARG A 21 -14.13 32.92 22.33
N MET A 22 -13.68 34.17 22.46
CA MET A 22 -12.34 34.59 21.97
C MET A 22 -11.19 33.89 22.70
N ASP A 23 -11.32 33.67 24.00
CA ASP A 23 -10.38 32.94 24.83
C ASP A 23 -10.30 31.44 24.48
N ALA A 24 -11.44 30.84 24.09
CA ALA A 24 -11.50 29.47 23.58
C ALA A 24 -10.83 29.34 22.21
N LEU A 25 -10.99 30.33 21.33
CA LEU A 25 -10.34 30.35 20.02
C LEU A 25 -8.81 30.37 20.13
N ASP A 26 -8.26 31.13 21.06
CA ASP A 26 -6.82 31.20 21.27
C ASP A 26 -6.24 29.88 21.79
N GLU A 27 -7.00 29.15 22.62
CA GLU A 27 -6.60 27.84 23.11
C GLU A 27 -6.66 26.76 22.01
N ILE A 28 -7.71 26.77 21.17
CA ILE A 28 -7.79 25.88 20.01
C ILE A 28 -6.64 26.15 19.05
N LEU A 29 -6.29 27.42 18.81
CA LEU A 29 -5.12 27.75 18.01
C LEU A 29 -3.83 27.23 18.63
N SER A 30 -3.67 27.34 19.96
CA SER A 30 -2.51 26.79 20.67
C SER A 30 -2.39 25.29 20.41
N PHE A 31 -3.49 24.54 20.48
CA PHE A 31 -3.53 23.12 20.16
C PHE A 31 -3.24 22.83 18.68
N VAL A 32 -3.94 23.49 17.76
CA VAL A 32 -3.80 23.28 16.30
C VAL A 32 -2.40 23.65 15.81
N ASN A 33 -1.77 24.68 16.38
CA ASN A 33 -0.40 25.08 16.03
C ASN A 33 0.66 24.03 16.42
N ARG A 34 0.31 23.02 17.23
CA ARG A 34 1.19 21.86 17.46
C ARG A 34 1.26 20.95 16.23
N PHE A 35 0.26 21.02 15.36
CA PHE A 35 0.09 20.21 14.15
C PHE A 35 -0.02 21.09 12.89
N PRO A 36 1.03 21.86 12.51
CA PRO A 36 0.94 22.85 11.43
C PRO A 36 0.63 22.25 10.04
N ASP A 37 0.94 20.97 9.83
CA ASP A 37 0.70 20.26 8.56
C ASP A 37 -0.60 19.44 8.56
N ALA A 38 -1.29 19.36 9.70
CA ALA A 38 -2.54 18.60 9.87
C ALA A 38 -3.59 19.45 10.62
N GLU A 39 -3.64 20.75 10.29
CA GLU A 39 -4.54 21.69 10.96
C GLU A 39 -6.01 21.27 10.84
N ASP A 40 -6.41 20.72 9.68
CA ASP A 40 -7.79 20.34 9.43
C ASP A 40 -8.23 19.15 10.26
N GLU A 41 -7.36 18.14 10.34
CA GLU A 41 -7.54 16.92 11.13
C GLU A 41 -7.56 17.24 12.62
N ALA A 42 -6.67 18.11 13.10
CA ALA A 42 -6.63 18.57 14.48
C ALA A 42 -7.90 19.32 14.88
N ILE A 43 -8.44 20.17 14.00
CA ILE A 43 -9.72 20.86 14.23
C ILE A 43 -10.87 19.86 14.25
N ASP A 44 -10.93 18.93 13.30
CA ASP A 44 -12.00 17.95 13.21
C ASP A 44 -11.99 16.97 14.38
N LEU A 45 -10.81 16.60 14.89
CA LEU A 45 -10.67 15.77 16.07
C LEU A 45 -11.23 16.45 17.33
N LEU A 46 -10.88 17.71 17.54
CA LEU A 46 -11.45 18.50 18.64
C LEU A 46 -12.97 18.56 18.55
N LEU A 47 -13.51 18.78 17.34
CA LEU A 47 -14.95 18.84 17.10
C LEU A 47 -15.66 17.51 17.38
N ASP A 48 -15.10 16.39 16.92
CA ASP A 48 -15.67 15.07 17.16
C ASP A 48 -15.65 14.76 18.68
N GLN A 49 -14.60 15.18 19.40
CA GLN A 49 -14.53 14.98 20.85
C GLN A 49 -15.51 15.87 21.64
N PHE A 50 -15.77 17.10 21.16
CA PHE A 50 -16.86 17.92 21.70
C PHE A 50 -18.24 17.26 21.50
N GLU A 51 -18.46 16.54 20.40
CA GLU A 51 -19.72 15.81 20.18
C GLU A 51 -19.87 14.59 21.10
N HIS A 52 -18.76 13.91 21.42
CA HIS A 52 -18.74 12.77 22.34
C HIS A 52 -18.86 13.16 23.81
N GLU A 53 -18.45 14.38 24.18
CA GLU A 53 -18.57 14.88 25.54
C GLU A 53 -20.04 15.22 25.86
N SER A 54 -20.77 14.27 26.45
CA SER A 54 -22.17 14.41 26.92
C SER A 54 -22.40 15.50 27.99
N SER A 55 -21.36 16.26 28.34
CA SER A 55 -21.33 17.28 29.39
C SER A 55 -21.44 18.73 28.87
N LEU A 56 -21.46 18.97 27.56
CA LEU A 56 -21.59 20.32 26.99
C LEU A 56 -23.01 20.86 27.24
N LYS A 57 -23.18 21.54 28.39
CA LYS A 57 -24.44 22.14 28.83
C LYS A 57 -24.90 23.33 27.97
N SER A 58 -24.07 23.82 27.05
CA SER A 58 -24.40 24.96 26.20
C SER A 58 -23.73 24.88 24.82
N SER A 59 -24.39 25.45 23.82
CA SER A 59 -23.87 25.60 22.45
C SER A 59 -22.67 26.57 22.35
N ILE A 60 -22.28 27.22 23.45
CA ILE A 60 -21.17 28.18 23.52
C ILE A 60 -19.97 27.50 24.20
N ILE A 61 -18.89 27.33 23.44
CA ILE A 61 -17.63 26.74 23.89
C ILE A 61 -16.77 27.83 24.55
N ASP A 62 -16.40 27.59 25.81
CA ASP A 62 -15.49 28.41 26.59
C ASP A 62 -14.10 27.76 26.72
N LYS A 63 -13.13 28.54 27.23
CA LYS A 63 -11.75 28.09 27.38
C LYS A 63 -11.60 26.82 28.21
N GLU A 64 -12.39 26.68 29.28
CA GLU A 64 -12.34 25.51 30.15
C GLU A 64 -12.77 24.23 29.42
N SER A 65 -13.79 24.32 28.57
CA SER A 65 -14.25 23.20 27.75
C SER A 65 -13.20 22.76 26.74
N VAL A 66 -12.51 23.70 26.10
CA VAL A 66 -11.37 23.38 25.22
C VAL A 66 -10.24 22.72 25.99
N ASN A 67 -9.90 23.24 27.17
CA ASN A 67 -8.83 22.68 28.00
C ASN A 67 -9.12 21.27 28.49
N ARG A 68 -10.38 20.94 28.82
CA ARG A 68 -10.77 19.57 29.19
C ARG A 68 -10.64 18.60 28.03
N VAL A 69 -11.16 18.97 26.85
CA VAL A 69 -11.06 18.12 25.65
C VAL A 69 -9.60 17.94 25.25
N THR A 70 -8.84 19.04 25.23
CA THR A 70 -7.42 19.02 24.89
C THR A 70 -6.63 18.19 25.90
N SER A 71 -6.89 18.31 27.20
CA SER A 71 -6.20 17.50 28.22
C SER A 71 -6.54 16.02 28.12
N VAL A 72 -7.77 15.63 27.76
CA VAL A 72 -8.13 14.23 27.50
C VAL A 72 -7.39 13.69 26.28
N LEU A 73 -7.33 14.45 25.18
CA LEU A 73 -6.59 14.06 23.99
C LEU A 73 -5.09 13.91 24.30
N LEU A 74 -4.50 14.84 25.05
CA LEU A 74 -3.10 14.79 25.48
C LEU A 74 -2.82 13.73 26.57
N GLN A 75 -3.80 13.38 27.40
CA GLN A 75 -3.66 12.29 28.39
C GLN A 75 -3.81 10.92 27.74
N ALA A 76 -4.65 10.77 26.71
CA ALA A 76 -4.69 9.57 25.89
C ALA A 76 -3.35 9.35 25.16
N GLU A 77 -2.71 10.44 24.70
CA GLU A 77 -1.32 10.40 24.21
C GLU A 77 -0.35 9.84 25.27
N ALA A 78 -0.38 10.37 26.50
CA ALA A 78 0.53 9.96 27.58
C ALA A 78 0.23 8.56 28.15
N ALA A 79 -1.04 8.16 28.24
CA ALA A 79 -1.45 6.85 28.76
C ALA A 79 -1.13 5.72 27.76
N ALA A 80 -1.17 6.00 26.46
CA ALA A 80 -0.69 5.08 25.44
C ALA A 80 0.84 4.94 25.40
N GLU A 81 1.58 5.79 26.12
CA GLU A 81 3.02 5.61 26.41
C GLU A 81 3.24 4.86 27.75
N GLY A 82 2.33 5.00 28.72
CA GLY A 82 2.48 4.46 30.08
C GLY A 82 2.02 3.01 30.32
N ASP A 83 1.08 2.46 29.54
CA ASP A 83 0.52 1.11 29.78
C ASP A 83 1.31 -0.02 29.08
N SER A 84 2.54 0.28 28.64
CA SER A 84 3.44 -0.67 27.99
C SER A 84 4.83 -0.61 28.61
N GLY A 85 4.94 -1.01 29.88
CA GLY A 85 6.21 -1.16 30.63
C GLY A 85 7.20 -2.19 30.07
N SER A 86 7.13 -2.53 28.79
CA SER A 86 8.16 -3.27 28.03
C SER A 86 8.15 -2.99 26.51
N ALA A 87 7.32 -2.08 26.01
CA ALA A 87 7.34 -1.70 24.59
C ALA A 87 8.02 -0.34 24.45
N SER A 88 9.36 -0.36 24.44
CA SER A 88 10.19 0.66 23.79
C SER A 88 9.54 1.11 22.48
N ASN A 89 9.61 2.41 22.14
CA ASN A 89 9.49 3.14 20.84
C ASN A 89 9.16 2.37 19.51
N HIS A 90 8.50 1.23 19.53
CA HIS A 90 8.43 0.22 18.47
C HIS A 90 7.07 0.20 17.76
N SER A 91 6.15 1.11 18.11
CA SER A 91 4.84 1.24 17.46
C SER A 91 4.90 1.80 16.03
N ALA A 92 6.08 2.27 15.60
CA ALA A 92 6.32 2.94 14.33
C ALA A 92 6.31 2.04 13.09
N ILE A 93 6.83 0.82 13.20
CA ILE A 93 7.03 -0.09 12.06
C ILE A 93 6.13 -1.32 12.23
N ARG A 94 5.24 -1.56 11.28
CA ARG A 94 4.40 -2.76 11.21
C ARG A 94 4.63 -3.50 9.92
N VAL A 95 4.92 -4.80 10.02
CA VAL A 95 5.05 -5.70 8.86
C VAL A 95 3.74 -6.47 8.73
N ILE A 96 3.11 -6.36 7.56
CA ILE A 96 1.84 -7.00 7.25
C ILE A 96 2.13 -8.12 6.25
N ASP A 97 1.87 -9.33 6.70
CA ASP A 97 2.00 -10.54 5.89
C ASP A 97 0.91 -10.60 4.82
N ALA A 98 1.25 -11.04 3.61
CA ALA A 98 0.34 -11.10 2.46
C ALA A 98 -0.89 -11.97 2.72
N PHE A 99 -0.78 -12.99 3.58
CA PHE A 99 -1.90 -13.86 3.95
C PHE A 99 -2.85 -13.20 4.97
N LEU A 100 -2.44 -12.07 5.57
CA LEU A 100 -3.25 -11.29 6.51
C LEU A 100 -3.86 -10.04 5.85
N VAL A 101 -3.47 -9.72 4.62
CA VAL A 101 -4.02 -8.57 3.89
C VAL A 101 -5.52 -8.80 3.62
N PRO A 102 -6.40 -7.86 3.99
CA PRO A 102 -7.82 -7.96 3.71
C PRO A 102 -8.08 -7.93 2.20
N LYS A 103 -8.89 -8.88 1.73
CA LYS A 103 -9.30 -8.94 0.32
C LYS A 103 -10.56 -8.12 0.09
N PHE A 104 -10.48 -7.19 -0.86
CA PHE A 104 -11.62 -6.43 -1.34
C PHE A 104 -11.98 -6.84 -2.77
N ARG A 105 -13.28 -6.78 -3.10
CA ARG A 105 -13.79 -6.96 -4.46
C ARG A 105 -14.57 -5.72 -4.88
N TYR A 106 -14.53 -5.43 -6.17
CA TYR A 106 -15.31 -4.34 -6.76
C TYR A 106 -16.66 -4.85 -7.26
N ASP A 107 -17.74 -4.19 -6.86
CA ASP A 107 -19.07 -4.41 -7.42
C ASP A 107 -19.30 -3.41 -8.58
N SER A 108 -19.34 -3.90 -9.81
CA SER A 108 -19.53 -3.07 -11.00
C SER A 108 -20.91 -2.42 -11.11
N ILE A 109 -21.92 -2.98 -10.44
CA ILE A 109 -23.29 -2.46 -10.43
C ILE A 109 -23.40 -1.35 -9.40
N LYS A 110 -22.96 -1.63 -8.16
CA LYS A 110 -23.03 -0.65 -7.06
C LYS A 110 -21.89 0.37 -7.07
N LYS A 111 -20.86 0.14 -7.89
CA LYS A 111 -19.66 0.97 -8.04
C LYS A 111 -18.93 1.23 -6.72
N HIS A 112 -18.89 0.23 -5.84
CA HIS A 112 -18.16 0.31 -4.57
C HIS A 112 -17.37 -0.97 -4.31
N PHE A 113 -16.41 -0.88 -3.38
CA PHE A 113 -15.69 -2.04 -2.89
C PHE A 113 -16.41 -2.69 -1.70
N TYR A 114 -16.24 -3.98 -1.53
CA TYR A 114 -16.69 -4.68 -0.33
C TYR A 114 -15.62 -5.69 0.10
N GLN A 115 -15.48 -5.87 1.41
CA GLN A 115 -14.56 -6.84 1.95
C GLN A 115 -15.10 -8.25 1.71
N HIS A 116 -14.24 -9.15 1.24
CA HIS A 116 -14.57 -10.55 1.10
C HIS A 116 -14.72 -11.19 2.49
N ALA A 117 -15.92 -11.66 2.81
CA ALA A 117 -16.25 -12.21 4.13
C ALA A 117 -15.90 -13.71 4.31
N GLY A 118 -15.26 -14.34 3.31
CA GLY A 118 -14.94 -15.77 3.30
C GLY A 118 -13.46 -16.08 3.52
N SER A 119 -13.17 -17.36 3.74
CA SER A 119 -11.79 -17.86 3.78
C SER A 119 -11.16 -17.84 2.39
N LEU A 120 -9.83 -17.67 2.34
CA LEU A 120 -9.04 -17.71 1.11
C LEU A 120 -8.17 -18.99 1.14
N PRO A 121 -8.73 -20.15 0.77
CA PRO A 121 -7.99 -21.39 0.80
C PRO A 121 -6.85 -21.37 -0.22
N ILE A 122 -5.71 -21.96 0.14
CA ILE A 122 -4.55 -22.15 -0.75
C ILE A 122 -4.95 -23.00 -1.97
N HIS A 123 -5.75 -24.05 -1.74
CA HIS A 123 -6.31 -24.90 -2.79
C HIS A 123 -7.73 -24.44 -3.12
N GLY A 124 -7.83 -23.44 -4.00
CA GLY A 124 -9.12 -22.92 -4.47
C GLY A 124 -9.80 -23.81 -5.51
N GLU A 125 -11.08 -23.55 -5.75
CA GLU A 125 -11.84 -24.16 -6.85
C GLU A 125 -11.44 -23.56 -8.21
N ALA A 126 -11.85 -24.20 -9.31
CA ALA A 126 -11.61 -23.69 -10.67
C ALA A 126 -12.13 -22.25 -10.88
N SER A 127 -13.27 -21.92 -10.23
CA SER A 127 -13.86 -20.58 -10.23
C SER A 127 -12.93 -19.50 -9.67
N ALA A 128 -12.03 -19.86 -8.74
CA ALA A 128 -11.08 -18.92 -8.15
C ALA A 128 -10.04 -18.42 -9.16
N LYS A 129 -9.64 -19.26 -10.13
CA LYS A 129 -8.73 -18.88 -11.21
C LYS A 129 -9.36 -17.83 -12.13
N ALA A 130 -10.61 -18.05 -12.55
CA ALA A 130 -11.34 -17.07 -13.35
C ALA A 130 -11.58 -15.77 -12.58
N ALA A 131 -11.93 -15.87 -11.29
CA ALA A 131 -12.13 -14.71 -10.42
C ALA A 131 -10.86 -13.85 -10.29
N LEU A 132 -9.66 -14.44 -10.29
CA LEU A 132 -8.40 -13.69 -10.25
C LEU A 132 -8.27 -12.71 -11.42
N TYR A 133 -8.47 -13.19 -12.65
CA TYR A 133 -8.38 -12.35 -13.86
C TYR A 133 -9.51 -11.32 -13.93
N ARG A 134 -10.73 -11.72 -13.55
CA ARG A 134 -11.87 -10.82 -13.45
C ARG A 134 -11.65 -9.69 -12.44
N ASP A 135 -11.16 -10.01 -11.25
CA ASP A 135 -10.86 -9.04 -10.18
C ASP A 135 -9.76 -8.07 -10.65
N ARG A 136 -8.71 -8.55 -11.33
CA ARG A 136 -7.66 -7.72 -11.95
C ARG A 136 -8.22 -6.75 -12.98
N PHE A 137 -9.07 -7.24 -13.89
CA PHE A 137 -9.69 -6.43 -14.92
C PHE A 137 -10.59 -5.35 -14.31
N LEU A 138 -11.51 -5.73 -13.42
CA LEU A 138 -12.46 -4.82 -12.77
C LEU A 138 -11.75 -3.73 -11.94
N LEU A 139 -10.66 -4.06 -11.26
CA LEU A 139 -9.87 -3.11 -10.47
C LEU A 139 -9.30 -1.98 -11.33
N LEU A 140 -8.86 -2.28 -12.55
CA LEU A 140 -8.37 -1.27 -13.49
C LEU A 140 -9.52 -0.59 -14.24
N PHE A 141 -10.55 -1.35 -14.65
CA PHE A 141 -11.69 -0.84 -15.40
C PHE A 141 -12.41 0.28 -14.64
N GLN A 142 -12.60 0.11 -13.33
CA GLN A 142 -13.19 1.14 -12.49
C GLN A 142 -12.35 2.41 -12.36
N ARG A 143 -11.01 2.35 -12.53
CA ARG A 143 -10.15 3.53 -12.59
C ARG A 143 -10.32 4.25 -13.92
N VAL A 144 -10.21 3.51 -15.03
CA VAL A 144 -10.36 4.06 -16.38
C VAL A 144 -11.74 4.70 -16.56
N SER A 145 -12.80 4.07 -16.06
CA SER A 145 -14.17 4.58 -16.16
C SER A 145 -14.40 5.91 -15.43
N ARG A 146 -13.53 6.28 -14.49
CA ARG A 146 -13.58 7.56 -13.76
C ARG A 146 -12.68 8.62 -14.36
N ASP A 147 -11.73 8.23 -15.21
CA ASP A 147 -10.82 9.17 -15.86
C ASP A 147 -11.60 10.07 -16.81
N GLN A 148 -11.35 11.38 -16.74
CA GLN A 148 -12.10 12.37 -17.51
C GLN A 148 -11.97 12.16 -19.01
N HIS A 149 -10.82 11.68 -19.49
CA HIS A 149 -10.57 11.45 -20.91
C HIS A 149 -11.41 10.29 -21.45
N PHE A 150 -11.71 9.29 -20.63
CA PHE A 150 -12.45 8.07 -21.01
C PHE A 150 -13.91 8.08 -20.56
N SER A 151 -14.33 9.11 -19.81
CA SER A 151 -15.69 9.27 -19.33
C SER A 151 -16.62 9.84 -20.41
N ARG A 152 -17.91 9.42 -20.41
CA ARG A 152 -18.92 10.01 -21.30
C ARG A 152 -19.06 11.51 -21.01
N PRO A 153 -18.90 12.40 -22.00
CA PRO A 153 -19.16 13.82 -21.79
C PRO A 153 -20.65 14.01 -21.41
N SER A 154 -20.90 14.73 -20.32
CA SER A 154 -22.23 14.93 -19.76
C SER A 154 -23.16 15.78 -20.63
N PHE A 155 -22.64 16.44 -21.68
CA PHE A 155 -23.40 17.24 -22.64
C PHE A 155 -22.73 17.18 -24.03
N ASP A 156 -23.53 17.33 -25.10
CA ASP A 156 -23.10 17.47 -26.51
C ASP A 156 -22.14 18.68 -26.66
N VAL A 157 -20.86 18.47 -26.36
CA VAL A 157 -19.81 19.43 -26.66
C VAL A 157 -19.23 19.03 -28.00
N VAL A 158 -19.53 19.89 -28.98
CA VAL A 158 -18.96 20.00 -30.31
C VAL A 158 -17.56 19.39 -30.41
N ASN A 159 -17.45 18.32 -31.19
CA ASN A 159 -16.25 17.75 -31.82
C ASN A 159 -14.91 18.20 -31.19
N SER A 160 -14.45 17.48 -30.17
CA SER A 160 -13.00 17.33 -30.00
C SER A 160 -12.46 16.66 -31.27
N GLU A 161 -11.33 17.12 -31.81
CA GLU A 161 -10.68 16.51 -32.99
C GLU A 161 -10.30 15.03 -32.76
N PHE A 162 -10.43 14.52 -31.53
CA PHE A 162 -10.09 13.17 -31.10
C PHE A 162 -11.31 12.25 -30.84
N GLY A 163 -12.54 12.75 -30.94
CA GLY A 163 -13.75 11.96 -30.65
C GLY A 163 -13.92 11.62 -29.16
N SER A 164 -14.98 10.86 -28.84
CA SER A 164 -15.21 10.32 -27.49
C SER A 164 -14.26 9.15 -27.25
N CYS A 165 -13.40 9.21 -26.23
CA CYS A 165 -12.57 8.07 -25.84
C CYS A 165 -13.31 7.07 -24.94
N GLU A 166 -14.65 7.00 -25.06
CA GLU A 166 -15.44 6.06 -24.28
C GLU A 166 -15.01 4.61 -24.52
N ILE A 167 -14.71 3.91 -23.44
CA ILE A 167 -14.38 2.48 -23.48
C ILE A 167 -15.62 1.67 -23.88
N SER A 168 -15.53 1.04 -25.04
CA SER A 168 -16.52 0.11 -25.58
C SER A 168 -16.19 -1.32 -25.15
N THR A 169 -17.21 -2.17 -25.02
CA THR A 169 -16.99 -3.62 -24.84
C THR A 169 -16.57 -4.25 -26.16
N ILE A 170 -15.75 -5.29 -26.10
CA ILE A 170 -15.27 -6.00 -27.31
C ILE A 170 -16.44 -6.59 -28.08
N GLN A 171 -17.44 -7.14 -27.38
CA GLN A 171 -18.66 -7.66 -28.00
C GLN A 171 -19.40 -6.60 -28.83
N SER A 172 -19.35 -5.32 -28.43
CA SER A 172 -20.03 -4.23 -29.15
C SER A 172 -19.35 -3.81 -30.45
N LEU A 173 -18.09 -4.23 -30.68
CA LEU A 173 -17.36 -3.90 -31.91
C LEU A 173 -17.97 -4.59 -33.14
N VAL A 174 -18.63 -5.73 -32.95
CA VAL A 174 -19.21 -6.51 -34.05
C VAL A 174 -20.28 -5.67 -34.76
N GLY A 175 -20.06 -5.41 -36.05
CA GLY A 175 -20.98 -4.62 -36.89
C GLY A 175 -20.91 -3.11 -36.69
N GLN A 176 -19.99 -2.62 -35.85
CA GLN A 176 -19.70 -1.18 -35.76
C GLN A 176 -18.56 -0.79 -36.69
N THR A 177 -18.62 0.43 -37.21
CA THR A 177 -17.58 1.02 -38.05
C THR A 177 -16.95 2.24 -37.36
N GLY A 178 -15.71 2.55 -37.77
CA GLY A 178 -14.94 3.66 -37.24
C GLY A 178 -14.15 3.32 -35.97
N ARG A 179 -13.44 4.33 -35.48
CA ARG A 179 -12.52 4.18 -34.36
C ARG A 179 -13.26 3.95 -33.05
N ARG A 180 -12.72 3.04 -32.24
CA ARG A 180 -13.21 2.68 -30.91
C ARG A 180 -12.06 2.52 -29.95
N TRP A 181 -12.34 2.86 -28.70
CA TRP A 181 -11.47 2.58 -27.57
C TRP A 181 -11.98 1.34 -26.85
N VAL A 182 -11.10 0.40 -26.60
CA VAL A 182 -11.39 -0.84 -25.88
C VAL A 182 -10.36 -1.08 -24.80
N MET A 183 -10.79 -1.71 -23.72
CA MET A 183 -9.91 -2.15 -22.65
C MET A 183 -9.96 -3.66 -22.58
N GLY A 184 -8.81 -4.32 -22.55
CA GLY A 184 -8.75 -5.77 -22.53
C GLY A 184 -7.39 -6.31 -22.09
N VAL A 185 -7.36 -7.61 -21.87
CA VAL A 185 -6.16 -8.38 -21.55
C VAL A 185 -5.54 -8.88 -22.85
N ILE A 186 -4.25 -8.62 -23.06
CA ILE A 186 -3.50 -9.21 -24.18
C ILE A 186 -3.28 -10.70 -23.90
N SER A 187 -3.67 -11.55 -24.84
CA SER A 187 -3.38 -12.99 -24.83
C SER A 187 -2.83 -13.44 -26.17
N GLN A 188 -2.06 -14.53 -26.17
CA GLN A 188 -1.58 -15.17 -27.38
C GLN A 188 -2.09 -16.62 -27.40
N LEU A 189 -3.19 -16.84 -28.11
CA LEU A 189 -3.83 -18.16 -28.19
C LEU A 189 -3.13 -19.07 -29.21
N GLU A 190 -2.64 -18.48 -30.30
CA GLU A 190 -1.91 -19.15 -31.38
C GLU A 190 -0.60 -18.42 -31.66
N ASP A 191 0.41 -19.13 -32.16
CA ASP A 191 1.72 -18.52 -32.41
C ASP A 191 1.63 -17.43 -33.48
N GLY A 192 2.15 -16.24 -33.19
CA GLY A 192 2.01 -15.05 -34.03
C GLY A 192 0.64 -14.33 -34.01
N HIS A 193 -0.40 -14.89 -33.37
CA HIS A 193 -1.73 -14.27 -33.32
C HIS A 193 -2.06 -13.76 -31.91
N PHE A 194 -2.24 -12.44 -31.81
CA PHE A 194 -2.57 -11.78 -30.56
C PHE A 194 -4.07 -11.53 -30.47
N TYR A 195 -4.59 -11.59 -29.25
CA TYR A 195 -5.98 -11.33 -28.94
C TYR A 195 -6.08 -10.31 -27.81
N LEU A 196 -7.20 -9.61 -27.82
CA LEU A 196 -7.63 -8.77 -26.71
C LEU A 196 -8.92 -9.35 -26.14
N GLU A 197 -8.95 -9.58 -24.83
CA GLU A 197 -10.09 -10.18 -24.12
C GLU A 197 -10.64 -9.24 -23.04
N ASP A 198 -11.96 -9.05 -23.01
CA ASP A 198 -12.68 -8.37 -21.94
C ASP A 198 -13.59 -9.34 -21.18
N LEU A 199 -14.52 -8.83 -20.36
CA LEU A 199 -15.44 -9.70 -19.59
C LEU A 199 -16.52 -10.40 -20.44
N ALA A 200 -16.67 -10.01 -21.71
CA ALA A 200 -17.77 -10.43 -22.57
C ALA A 200 -17.30 -11.22 -23.80
N ALA A 201 -16.18 -10.84 -24.42
CA ALA A 201 -15.67 -11.44 -25.65
C ALA A 201 -14.15 -11.28 -25.81
N SER A 202 -13.60 -12.01 -26.77
CA SER A 202 -12.25 -11.83 -27.29
C SER A 202 -12.29 -11.43 -28.77
N VAL A 203 -11.28 -10.71 -29.22
CA VAL A 203 -11.08 -10.31 -30.62
C VAL A 203 -9.61 -10.43 -30.99
N GLU A 204 -9.33 -10.90 -32.20
CA GLU A 204 -7.97 -10.91 -32.75
C GLU A 204 -7.51 -9.47 -33.03
N ILE A 205 -6.26 -9.16 -32.68
CA ILE A 205 -5.70 -7.81 -32.84
C ILE A 205 -4.49 -7.81 -33.76
N ASP A 206 -4.42 -6.80 -34.62
CA ASP A 206 -3.22 -6.50 -35.40
C ASP A 206 -2.47 -5.29 -34.81
N LEU A 207 -1.29 -5.57 -34.26
CA LEU A 207 -0.38 -4.59 -33.66
C LEU A 207 0.66 -4.04 -34.64
N SER A 208 0.71 -4.51 -35.90
CA SER A 208 1.76 -4.18 -36.87
C SER A 208 1.92 -2.67 -37.15
N LYS A 209 0.84 -1.91 -37.04
CA LYS A 209 0.79 -0.45 -37.26
C LYS A 209 0.55 0.34 -35.98
N ALA A 210 0.51 -0.32 -34.83
CA ALA A 210 0.15 0.29 -33.57
C ALA A 210 1.25 1.23 -33.06
N LYS A 211 0.87 2.44 -32.66
CA LYS A 211 1.70 3.33 -31.85
C LYS A 211 1.56 2.91 -30.39
N ILE A 212 2.56 2.19 -29.90
CA ILE A 212 2.57 1.68 -28.52
C ILE A 212 3.25 2.71 -27.61
N THR A 213 2.60 3.07 -26.50
CA THR A 213 3.19 3.97 -25.49
C THR A 213 4.40 3.33 -24.82
N THR A 214 5.29 4.12 -24.23
CA THR A 214 6.44 3.60 -23.47
C THR A 214 5.99 2.67 -22.34
N GLY A 215 6.55 1.46 -22.28
CA GLY A 215 6.17 0.47 -21.30
C GLY A 215 6.71 -0.93 -21.61
N PHE A 216 6.61 -1.83 -20.64
CA PHE A 216 6.92 -3.25 -20.82
C PHE A 216 5.62 -4.05 -20.91
N PHE A 217 5.25 -4.44 -22.12
CA PHE A 217 4.01 -5.17 -22.41
C PHE A 217 4.32 -6.65 -22.57
N THR A 218 3.61 -7.48 -21.80
CA THR A 218 3.68 -8.94 -21.89
C THR A 218 2.29 -9.53 -22.12
N GLU A 219 2.21 -10.82 -22.39
CA GLU A 219 0.97 -11.56 -22.23
C GLU A 219 0.37 -11.33 -20.83
N ASN A 220 -0.96 -11.34 -20.72
CA ASN A 220 -1.75 -11.03 -19.53
C ASN A 220 -1.65 -9.57 -19.05
N THR A 221 -1.11 -8.68 -19.87
CA THR A 221 -1.15 -7.23 -19.63
C THR A 221 -2.52 -6.69 -19.96
N ILE A 222 -3.11 -5.90 -19.06
CA ILE A 222 -4.33 -5.15 -19.33
C ILE A 222 -3.95 -3.83 -20.00
N VAL A 223 -4.48 -3.59 -21.19
CA VAL A 223 -4.22 -2.40 -22.00
C VAL A 223 -5.50 -1.67 -22.36
N VAL A 224 -5.33 -0.42 -22.75
CA VAL A 224 -6.34 0.38 -23.43
C VAL A 224 -5.86 0.60 -24.86
N ALA A 225 -6.68 0.22 -25.83
CA ALA A 225 -6.35 0.25 -27.24
C ALA A 225 -7.38 1.05 -28.03
N GLU A 226 -6.89 1.97 -28.86
CA GLU A 226 -7.66 2.63 -29.92
C GLU A 226 -7.44 1.86 -31.22
N GLY A 227 -8.52 1.56 -31.94
CA GLY A 227 -8.43 0.87 -33.21
C GLY A 227 -9.74 0.86 -33.97
N GLU A 228 -9.76 0.15 -35.09
CA GLU A 228 -10.94 -0.05 -35.92
C GLU A 228 -11.14 -1.53 -36.22
N MET A 229 -12.39 -1.98 -36.18
CA MET A 229 -12.76 -3.34 -36.56
C MET A 229 -12.77 -3.47 -38.09
N LEU A 230 -11.93 -4.36 -38.62
CA LEU A 230 -11.87 -4.65 -40.06
C LEU A 230 -12.96 -5.64 -40.47
N VAL A 231 -13.21 -5.72 -41.78
CA VAL A 231 -14.27 -6.58 -42.37
C VAL A 231 -13.95 -8.08 -42.21
N ASP A 232 -12.67 -8.42 -42.08
CA ASP A 232 -12.19 -9.79 -41.83
C ASP A 232 -12.31 -10.19 -40.35
N GLY A 233 -12.78 -9.31 -39.46
CA GLY A 233 -12.98 -9.57 -38.03
C GLY A 233 -11.76 -9.30 -37.16
N ILE A 234 -10.67 -8.75 -37.72
CA ILE A 234 -9.47 -8.38 -36.97
C ILE A 234 -9.59 -6.92 -36.52
N PHE A 235 -9.27 -6.64 -35.26
CA PHE A 235 -9.21 -5.29 -34.73
C PHE A 235 -7.83 -4.69 -35.00
N GLN A 236 -7.74 -3.77 -35.97
CA GLN A 236 -6.50 -3.06 -36.28
C GLN A 236 -6.25 -2.01 -35.21
N VAL A 237 -5.20 -2.23 -34.41
CA VAL A 237 -4.81 -1.30 -33.35
C VAL A 237 -4.03 -0.13 -33.95
N ILE A 238 -4.45 1.09 -33.61
CA ILE A 238 -3.81 2.35 -34.01
C ILE A 238 -2.93 2.87 -32.88
N THR A 239 -3.44 2.85 -31.66
CA THR A 239 -2.73 3.31 -30.45
C THR A 239 -2.97 2.31 -29.33
N CYS A 240 -1.94 1.95 -28.57
CA CYS A 240 -2.06 1.04 -27.44
C CYS A 240 -1.23 1.52 -26.26
N GLY A 241 -1.79 1.48 -25.06
CA GLY A 241 -1.06 1.84 -23.86
C GLY A 241 -1.65 1.26 -22.58
N PHE A 242 -1.00 1.54 -21.46
CA PHE A 242 -1.53 1.15 -20.16
C PHE A 242 -2.74 2.01 -19.78
N PRO A 243 -3.66 1.47 -18.96
CA PRO A 243 -4.62 2.28 -18.23
C PRO A 243 -3.93 3.46 -17.51
N PRO A 244 -4.53 4.67 -17.50
CA PRO A 244 -3.94 5.83 -16.83
C PRO A 244 -3.64 5.59 -15.35
N LEU A 245 -2.53 6.16 -14.90
CA LEU A 245 -2.14 6.15 -13.49
C LEU A 245 -3.10 7.05 -12.69
N GLU A 246 -3.50 6.60 -11.50
CA GLU A 246 -4.34 7.37 -10.59
C GLU A 246 -3.46 7.81 -9.42
N ASP A 247 -3.46 9.11 -9.14
CA ASP A 247 -2.67 9.65 -8.04
C ASP A 247 -3.17 9.11 -6.70
N ARG A 248 -2.21 8.93 -5.79
CA ARG A 248 -2.48 8.40 -4.45
C ARG A 248 -3.61 9.13 -3.73
N ASP A 249 -3.60 10.46 -3.74
CA ASP A 249 -4.58 11.27 -2.99
C ASP A 249 -5.98 11.15 -3.57
N GLN A 250 -6.06 11.00 -4.90
CA GLN A 250 -7.32 10.74 -5.59
C GLN A 250 -7.86 9.38 -5.18
N SER A 251 -7.01 8.34 -5.18
CA SER A 251 -7.39 7.00 -4.70
C SER A 251 -7.81 7.03 -3.23
N LEU A 252 -7.06 7.67 -2.35
CA LEU A 252 -7.34 7.71 -0.91
C LEU A 252 -8.67 8.41 -0.59
N LYS A 253 -9.01 9.50 -1.30
CA LYS A 253 -10.30 10.19 -1.15
C LYS A 253 -11.47 9.27 -1.51
N LEU A 254 -11.34 8.49 -2.57
CA LEU A 254 -12.38 7.58 -3.05
C LEU A 254 -12.49 6.30 -2.22
N LEU A 255 -11.36 5.81 -1.72
CA LEU A 255 -11.27 4.56 -0.95
C LEU A 255 -11.30 4.81 0.58
N ALA A 256 -11.69 6.01 1.00
CA ALA A 256 -11.77 6.38 2.40
C ALA A 256 -12.67 5.39 3.18
N GLY A 257 -12.14 4.87 4.29
CA GLY A 257 -12.82 3.88 5.13
C GLY A 257 -12.49 2.42 4.81
N TYR A 258 -11.82 2.12 3.70
CA TYR A 258 -11.33 0.77 3.40
C TYR A 258 -9.85 0.61 3.79
N ASP A 259 -9.53 -0.44 4.54
CA ASP A 259 -8.15 -0.80 4.85
C ASP A 259 -7.53 -1.66 3.74
N PHE A 260 -7.27 -1.06 2.57
CA PHE A 260 -6.62 -1.80 1.47
C PHE A 260 -5.19 -2.24 1.80
N PHE A 261 -4.53 -1.61 2.77
CA PHE A 261 -3.13 -1.87 3.13
C PHE A 261 -3.00 -3.05 4.12
N GLY A 262 -3.98 -3.26 4.99
CA GLY A 262 -4.02 -4.30 6.03
C GLY A 262 -3.48 -3.84 7.39
N GLY A 263 -3.31 -2.53 7.59
CA GLY A 263 -2.75 -1.95 8.81
C GLY A 263 -3.79 -1.53 9.85
N GLY A 264 -5.06 -1.82 9.59
CA GLY A 264 -6.22 -1.21 10.24
C GLY A 264 -6.54 0.16 9.65
N THR A 265 -7.80 0.57 9.75
CA THR A 265 -8.20 1.95 9.48
C THR A 265 -7.67 2.84 10.60
N LEU A 266 -6.80 3.80 10.27
CA LEU A 266 -6.30 4.76 11.25
C LEU A 266 -7.46 5.63 11.75
N LYS A 267 -7.61 5.74 13.07
CA LYS A 267 -8.46 6.79 13.65
C LYS A 267 -7.76 8.14 13.44
N LYS A 268 -8.52 9.23 13.41
CA LYS A 268 -7.97 10.59 13.26
C LYS A 268 -6.92 10.92 14.34
N GLU A 269 -7.13 10.43 15.56
CA GLU A 269 -6.19 10.52 16.69
C GLU A 269 -4.85 9.85 16.38
N ASP A 270 -4.90 8.64 15.83
CA ASP A 270 -3.70 7.88 15.44
C ASP A 270 -2.97 8.60 14.31
N THR A 271 -3.69 9.23 13.38
CA THR A 271 -3.09 9.98 12.28
C THR A 271 -2.26 11.17 12.78
N LEU A 272 -2.77 11.94 13.72
CA LEU A 272 -2.03 13.08 14.28
C LEU A 272 -0.80 12.61 15.07
N ARG A 273 -0.94 11.55 15.88
CA ARG A 273 0.18 10.96 16.62
C ARG A 273 1.29 10.46 15.69
N LEU A 274 0.92 9.76 14.63
CA LEU A 274 1.88 9.20 13.68
C LEU A 274 2.58 10.29 12.85
N ALA A 275 1.91 11.40 12.52
CA ALA A 275 2.51 12.52 11.82
C ALA A 275 3.57 13.24 12.68
N ASP A 276 3.31 13.38 13.98
CA ASP A 276 4.30 13.91 14.92
C ASP A 276 5.49 12.99 15.11
N LEU A 277 5.26 11.66 15.11
CA LEU A 277 6.33 10.66 15.15
C LEU A 277 7.16 10.68 13.86
N GLU A 278 6.54 10.84 12.69
CA GLU A 278 7.23 10.95 11.39
C GLU A 278 8.19 12.15 11.38
N LYS A 279 7.76 13.32 11.89
CA LYS A 279 8.62 14.50 12.02
C LYS A 279 9.83 14.27 12.93
N ARG A 280 9.66 13.50 14.00
CA ARG A 280 10.75 13.12 14.93
C ARG A 280 11.64 12.02 14.35
N ALA A 281 11.11 11.24 13.42
CA ALA A 281 11.78 10.17 12.69
C ALA A 281 12.58 10.66 11.47
N ALA A 282 12.89 11.95 11.34
CA ALA A 282 13.64 12.49 10.20
C ALA A 282 15.03 11.84 9.99
N ASN A 283 15.56 11.18 11.01
CA ASN A 283 16.83 10.44 10.96
C ASN A 283 16.64 8.91 10.90
N ASP A 284 15.41 8.40 10.80
CA ASP A 284 15.16 6.96 10.66
C ASP A 284 15.65 6.47 9.29
N MET A 285 16.33 5.31 9.32
CA MET A 285 16.95 4.73 8.15
C MET A 285 16.56 3.27 8.01
N PHE A 286 16.21 2.86 6.79
CA PHE A 286 16.01 1.47 6.43
C PHE A 286 17.11 1.00 5.49
N VAL A 287 17.70 -0.16 5.80
CA VAL A 287 18.70 -0.82 4.97
C VAL A 287 18.05 -2.01 4.29
N ILE A 288 18.04 -2.03 2.97
CA ILE A 288 17.43 -3.11 2.18
C ILE A 288 18.52 -3.81 1.39
N LEU A 289 18.65 -5.11 1.60
CA LEU A 289 19.63 -5.98 0.95
C LEU A 289 18.90 -7.21 0.39
N SER A 290 19.31 -7.66 -0.79
CA SER A 290 18.74 -8.83 -1.47
C SER A 290 19.84 -9.83 -1.81
N ASP A 291 19.46 -11.10 -1.97
CA ASP A 291 20.34 -12.20 -2.35
C ASP A 291 21.53 -12.39 -1.41
N ILE A 292 21.23 -12.44 -0.11
CA ILE A 292 22.22 -12.62 0.96
C ILE A 292 22.55 -14.10 1.12
N TRP A 293 23.44 -14.62 0.27
CA TRP A 293 23.85 -16.02 0.29
C TRP A 293 24.66 -16.38 1.54
N LEU A 294 24.01 -17.00 2.52
CA LEU A 294 24.60 -17.29 3.83
C LEU A 294 25.64 -18.42 3.80
N ASP A 295 25.65 -19.21 2.73
CA ASP A 295 26.63 -20.27 2.46
C ASP A 295 27.90 -19.77 1.77
N ASN A 296 27.93 -18.50 1.35
CA ASN A 296 29.11 -17.88 0.74
C ASN A 296 29.88 -17.04 1.78
N GLU A 297 31.12 -17.46 2.09
CA GLU A 297 31.97 -16.78 3.09
C GLU A 297 32.33 -15.33 2.70
N GLU A 298 32.50 -15.05 1.41
CA GLU A 298 32.78 -13.68 0.93
C GLU A 298 31.58 -12.76 1.15
N VAL A 299 30.36 -13.26 0.91
CA VAL A 299 29.11 -12.52 1.16
C VAL A 299 28.94 -12.25 2.65
N MET A 300 29.15 -13.26 3.49
CA MET A 300 29.08 -13.11 4.95
C MET A 300 30.12 -12.11 5.48
N GLY A 301 31.36 -12.14 4.98
CA GLY A 301 32.38 -11.16 5.36
C GLY A 301 32.04 -9.74 4.92
N LYS A 302 31.46 -9.55 3.73
CA LYS A 302 30.98 -8.23 3.28
C LYS A 302 29.79 -7.73 4.08
N LEU A 303 28.89 -8.63 4.47
CA LEU A 303 27.76 -8.29 5.33
C LEU A 303 28.22 -7.81 6.71
N GLU A 304 29.24 -8.46 7.27
CA GLU A 304 29.87 -8.01 8.52
C GLU A 304 30.41 -6.59 8.40
N VAL A 305 31.14 -6.27 7.32
CA VAL A 305 31.64 -4.90 7.06
C VAL A 305 30.49 -3.88 6.97
N VAL A 306 29.35 -4.26 6.39
CA VAL A 306 28.17 -3.39 6.34
C VAL A 306 27.60 -3.15 7.74
N LEU A 307 27.50 -4.21 8.55
CA LEU A 307 27.02 -4.11 9.93
C LEU A 307 27.98 -3.27 10.80
N ASP A 308 29.29 -3.48 10.68
CA ASP A 308 30.32 -2.66 11.35
C ASP A 308 30.17 -1.17 11.00
N GLY A 309 29.96 -0.90 9.71
CA GLY A 309 29.71 0.46 9.22
C GLY A 309 28.52 1.11 9.91
N PHE A 310 27.39 0.41 10.02
CA PHE A 310 26.18 0.92 10.68
C PHE A 310 26.25 0.92 12.20
N GLU A 311 27.00 0.03 12.83
CA GLU A 311 27.23 0.05 14.29
C GLU A 311 28.04 1.29 14.70
N SER A 312 28.85 1.84 13.79
CA SER A 312 29.70 3.01 14.04
C SER A 312 29.01 4.37 13.87
N VAL A 313 27.83 4.44 13.23
CA VAL A 313 27.13 5.72 13.00
C VAL A 313 26.41 6.22 14.26
N GLU A 314 26.13 7.54 14.33
CA GLU A 314 25.47 8.16 15.47
C GLU A 314 24.05 7.61 15.70
N VAL A 315 23.27 7.52 14.62
CA VAL A 315 21.92 6.94 14.62
C VAL A 315 21.93 5.67 13.78
N VAL A 316 21.69 4.53 14.44
CA VAL A 316 21.65 3.23 13.74
C VAL A 316 20.35 3.06 12.94
N PRO A 317 20.35 2.26 11.86
CA PRO A 317 19.13 2.02 11.09
C PRO A 317 18.03 1.38 11.94
N SER A 318 16.80 1.85 11.78
CA SER A 318 15.64 1.36 12.54
C SER A 318 15.17 -0.01 12.01
N LEU A 319 15.48 -0.35 10.76
CA LEU A 319 15.13 -1.62 10.13
C LEU A 319 16.17 -2.08 9.09
N PHE A 320 16.55 -3.34 9.17
CA PHE A 320 17.20 -4.08 8.10
C PHE A 320 16.18 -5.01 7.44
N VAL A 321 16.04 -4.91 6.13
CA VAL A 321 15.23 -5.81 5.30
C VAL A 321 16.18 -6.68 4.49
N PHE A 322 16.24 -7.94 4.88
CA PHE A 322 17.01 -8.98 4.21
C PHE A 322 16.07 -9.80 3.34
N MET A 323 16.22 -9.64 2.04
CA MET A 323 15.49 -10.38 1.03
C MET A 323 16.35 -11.55 0.55
N GLY A 324 15.73 -12.71 0.42
CA GLY A 324 16.36 -13.86 -0.20
C GLY A 324 16.70 -13.63 -1.68
N ASN A 325 17.42 -14.55 -2.32
CA ASN A 325 17.70 -15.90 -1.82
C ASN A 325 18.79 -15.94 -0.72
N PHE A 326 18.61 -16.79 0.30
CA PHE A 326 19.54 -16.95 1.43
C PHE A 326 20.59 -18.07 1.23
N CYS A 327 20.52 -18.75 0.10
CA CYS A 327 21.44 -19.80 -0.29
C CYS A 327 21.83 -19.58 -1.76
N SER A 328 23.10 -19.78 -2.09
CA SER A 328 23.60 -19.64 -3.47
C SER A 328 23.03 -20.69 -4.44
N HIS A 329 22.46 -21.77 -3.91
CA HIS A 329 21.83 -22.85 -4.67
C HIS A 329 20.36 -23.04 -4.24
N PRO A 330 19.46 -23.44 -5.16
CA PRO A 330 18.06 -23.67 -4.82
C PRO A 330 17.87 -24.75 -3.76
N CYS A 331 17.05 -24.47 -2.75
CA CYS A 331 16.68 -25.42 -1.71
C CYS A 331 15.62 -26.41 -2.25
N ASN A 332 16.06 -27.52 -2.87
CA ASN A 332 15.18 -28.52 -3.47
C ASN A 332 15.55 -29.96 -3.03
N LEU A 333 14.82 -30.96 -3.55
CA LEU A 333 15.08 -32.38 -3.24
C LEU A 333 16.46 -32.87 -3.70
N SER A 334 17.15 -32.17 -4.59
CA SER A 334 18.51 -32.51 -5.00
C SER A 334 19.58 -31.88 -4.11
N PHE A 335 19.22 -30.82 -3.37
CA PHE A 335 20.09 -30.09 -2.46
C PHE A 335 19.43 -29.95 -1.08
N HIS A 336 19.54 -31.01 -0.28
CA HIS A 336 18.92 -31.12 1.05
C HIS A 336 19.71 -30.45 2.19
N SER A 337 20.38 -29.34 1.91
CA SER A 337 21.28 -28.69 2.88
C SER A 337 20.56 -27.89 3.98
N PHE A 338 19.33 -28.29 4.37
CA PHE A 338 18.53 -27.57 5.37
C PHE A 338 19.23 -27.47 6.73
N SER A 339 19.97 -28.50 7.13
CA SER A 339 20.77 -28.48 8.37
C SER A 339 21.94 -27.50 8.28
N SER A 340 22.61 -27.44 7.14
CA SER A 340 23.68 -26.49 6.88
C SER A 340 23.13 -25.06 6.85
N LEU A 341 22.04 -24.82 6.11
CA LEU A 341 21.39 -23.52 6.03
C LEU A 341 20.91 -23.04 7.42
N ARG A 342 20.32 -23.93 8.22
CA ARG A 342 19.97 -23.67 9.63
C ARG A 342 21.19 -23.20 10.43
N LEU A 343 22.34 -23.85 10.26
CA LEU A 343 23.59 -23.44 10.90
C LEU A 343 24.05 -22.05 10.41
N GLN A 344 23.95 -21.76 9.12
CA GLN A 344 24.34 -20.46 8.56
C GLN A 344 23.44 -19.32 9.08
N PHE A 345 22.12 -19.55 9.23
CA PHE A 345 21.23 -18.61 9.93
C PHE A 345 21.68 -18.38 11.39
N GLY A 346 22.14 -19.43 12.07
CA GLY A 346 22.75 -19.30 13.40
C GLY A 346 24.00 -18.40 13.40
N LYS A 347 24.90 -18.56 12.42
CA LYS A 347 26.09 -17.70 12.27
C LYS A 347 25.71 -16.25 11.99
N LEU A 348 24.72 -16.01 11.14
CA LEU A 348 24.19 -14.67 10.91
C LEU A 348 23.63 -14.06 12.21
N GLY A 349 22.88 -14.84 12.99
CA GLY A 349 22.38 -14.40 14.29
C GLY A 349 23.50 -14.00 15.25
N GLN A 350 24.59 -14.79 15.30
CA GLN A 350 25.78 -14.47 16.09
C GLN A 350 26.47 -13.18 15.63
N MET A 351 26.64 -13.02 14.31
CA MET A 351 27.23 -11.83 13.69
C MET A 351 26.44 -10.58 14.06
N ILE A 352 25.11 -10.59 13.89
CA ILE A 352 24.26 -9.46 14.29
C ILE A 352 24.37 -9.23 15.81
N ALA A 353 24.40 -10.29 16.62
CA ALA A 353 24.51 -10.15 18.07
C ALA A 353 25.86 -9.62 18.55
N ALA A 354 26.91 -9.70 17.73
CA ALA A 354 28.20 -9.06 17.97
C ALA A 354 28.18 -7.53 17.77
N HIS A 355 27.07 -6.97 17.26
CA HIS A 355 26.82 -5.54 17.07
C HIS A 355 25.71 -5.08 18.05
N PRO A 356 26.04 -4.73 19.31
CA PRO A 356 25.04 -4.53 20.35
C PRO A 356 24.06 -3.41 20.07
N ARG A 357 24.50 -2.29 19.47
CA ARG A 357 23.61 -1.16 19.17
C ARG A 357 22.61 -1.53 18.08
N LEU A 358 23.06 -2.20 17.02
CA LEU A 358 22.15 -2.75 16.00
C LEU A 358 21.18 -3.77 16.60
N LYS A 359 21.66 -4.68 17.45
CA LYS A 359 20.78 -5.67 18.10
C LYS A 359 19.71 -5.03 18.98
N GLU A 360 20.05 -3.98 19.73
CA GLU A 360 19.14 -3.34 20.69
C GLU A 360 18.17 -2.36 20.02
N HIS A 361 18.60 -1.66 18.98
CA HIS A 361 17.84 -0.54 18.41
C HIS A 361 17.33 -0.78 16.98
N SER A 362 17.82 -1.79 16.27
CA SER A 362 17.37 -2.14 14.92
C SER A 362 16.42 -3.34 14.91
N ARG A 363 15.50 -3.37 13.96
CA ARG A 363 14.70 -4.57 13.64
C ARG A 363 15.27 -5.27 12.42
N PHE A 364 15.09 -6.59 12.35
CA PHE A 364 15.54 -7.41 11.23
C PHE A 364 14.34 -8.13 10.62
N LEU A 365 14.00 -7.78 9.37
CA LEU A 365 12.94 -8.38 8.58
C LEU A 365 13.55 -9.28 7.51
N PHE A 366 13.13 -10.54 7.49
CA PHE A 366 13.54 -11.55 6.53
C PHE A 366 12.38 -11.89 5.60
N ILE A 367 12.61 -11.75 4.29
CA ILE A 367 11.64 -12.02 3.23
C ILE A 367 12.21 -13.13 2.33
N PRO A 368 11.50 -14.26 2.13
CA PRO A 368 12.01 -15.37 1.33
C PRO A 368 12.08 -15.02 -0.16
N GLY A 369 13.16 -15.44 -0.80
CA GLY A 369 13.33 -15.40 -2.25
C GLY A 369 12.63 -16.56 -2.98
N PRO A 370 12.70 -16.59 -4.32
CA PRO A 370 12.05 -17.61 -5.16
C PRO A 370 12.69 -19.01 -5.05
N ASP A 371 13.93 -19.14 -4.62
CA ASP A 371 14.61 -20.45 -4.51
C ASP A 371 14.88 -20.87 -3.06
N ASP A 372 14.42 -20.06 -2.11
CA ASP A 372 14.48 -20.39 -0.69
C ASP A 372 13.55 -21.53 -0.31
N ALA A 373 13.83 -22.13 0.84
CA ALA A 373 13.02 -23.19 1.41
C ALA A 373 11.57 -22.74 1.64
N GLY A 374 10.61 -23.52 1.12
CA GLY A 374 9.20 -23.26 1.30
C GLY A 374 8.33 -24.36 0.67
N PRO A 375 7.01 -24.33 0.91
CA PRO A 375 6.08 -25.33 0.41
C PRO A 375 5.80 -25.20 -1.10
N SER A 376 6.11 -24.06 -1.71
CA SER A 376 5.78 -23.76 -3.11
C SER A 376 6.66 -22.63 -3.64
N THR A 377 6.82 -22.58 -4.97
CA THR A 377 7.43 -21.46 -5.71
C THR A 377 6.40 -20.41 -6.17
N VAL A 378 5.12 -20.62 -5.88
CA VAL A 378 4.00 -19.73 -6.26
C VAL A 378 3.85 -18.56 -5.29
N LEU A 379 3.42 -17.41 -5.80
CA LEU A 379 3.10 -16.22 -4.99
C LEU A 379 1.63 -16.18 -4.53
N PRO A 380 1.34 -15.60 -3.35
CA PRO A 380 2.30 -15.18 -2.33
C PRO A 380 3.01 -16.37 -1.69
N ARG A 381 4.29 -16.21 -1.37
CA ARG A 381 5.09 -17.21 -0.64
C ARG A 381 5.00 -16.94 0.85
N CYS A 382 4.81 -17.98 1.65
CA CYS A 382 4.85 -17.87 3.11
C CYS A 382 6.28 -17.58 3.61
N ALA A 383 6.39 -17.11 4.85
CA ALA A 383 7.66 -16.94 5.54
C ALA A 383 8.50 -18.24 5.56
N LEU A 384 9.81 -18.07 5.80
CA LEU A 384 10.74 -19.20 5.95
C LEU A 384 10.29 -20.16 7.07
N PRO A 385 10.47 -21.47 6.91
CA PRO A 385 10.14 -22.45 7.95
C PRO A 385 10.86 -22.19 9.27
N LYS A 386 10.13 -22.28 10.39
CA LYS A 386 10.68 -22.07 11.76
C LYS A 386 11.93 -22.89 12.03
N TYR A 387 11.99 -24.13 11.54
CA TYR A 387 13.15 -25.00 11.66
C TYR A 387 14.46 -24.34 11.19
N LEU A 388 14.43 -23.49 10.15
CA LEU A 388 15.61 -22.78 9.65
C LEU A 388 15.92 -21.54 10.47
N THR A 389 14.89 -20.84 10.95
CA THR A 389 15.01 -19.52 11.58
C THR A 389 15.29 -19.59 13.09
N GLU A 390 14.98 -20.72 13.73
CA GLU A 390 15.15 -20.94 15.17
C GLU A 390 16.56 -20.63 15.68
N GLU A 391 17.61 -21.01 14.95
CA GLU A 391 19.00 -20.75 15.38
C GLU A 391 19.34 -19.26 15.37
N LEU A 392 18.84 -18.50 14.40
CA LEU A 392 19.00 -17.04 14.37
C LEU A 392 18.24 -16.39 15.53
N GLN A 393 17.01 -16.85 15.77
CA GLN A 393 16.13 -16.27 16.80
C GLN A 393 16.64 -16.48 18.23
N LYS A 394 17.53 -17.46 18.47
CA LYS A 394 18.25 -17.59 19.76
C LYS A 394 19.08 -16.35 20.07
N TYR A 395 19.63 -15.69 19.05
CA TYR A 395 20.48 -14.52 19.18
C TYR A 395 19.68 -13.22 19.02
N ILE A 396 18.73 -13.21 18.08
CA ILE A 396 17.89 -12.06 17.71
C ILE A 396 16.40 -12.45 17.88
N PRO A 397 15.86 -12.45 19.11
CA PRO A 397 14.50 -12.95 19.39
C PRO A 397 13.40 -12.12 18.70
N ASN A 398 13.69 -10.85 18.40
CA ASN A 398 12.76 -9.92 17.76
C ASN A 398 12.82 -9.93 16.22
N ALA A 399 13.58 -10.87 15.62
CA ALA A 399 13.66 -11.03 14.17
C ALA A 399 12.29 -11.43 13.58
N ILE A 400 11.89 -10.73 12.51
CA ILE A 400 10.61 -10.88 11.83
C ILE A 400 10.82 -11.69 10.56
N PHE A 401 10.05 -12.74 10.37
CA PHE A 401 10.02 -13.50 9.12
C PHE A 401 8.62 -13.34 8.52
N SER A 402 8.53 -12.85 7.28
CA SER A 402 7.25 -12.56 6.64
C SER A 402 7.19 -13.15 5.23
N SER A 403 6.00 -13.10 4.62
CA SER A 403 5.74 -13.56 3.26
C SER A 403 6.50 -12.75 2.19
N ASN A 404 6.58 -13.31 0.99
CA ASN A 404 6.94 -12.57 -0.22
C ASN A 404 5.74 -12.56 -1.20
N PRO A 405 5.16 -11.39 -1.54
CA PRO A 405 5.49 -10.08 -0.98
C PRO A 405 5.01 -9.92 0.47
N CYS A 406 5.45 -8.88 1.16
CA CYS A 406 4.84 -8.36 2.39
C CYS A 406 4.69 -6.84 2.27
N ARG A 407 3.97 -6.22 3.20
CA ARG A 407 3.82 -4.76 3.25
C ARG A 407 4.44 -4.20 4.52
N LEU A 408 5.19 -3.13 4.37
CA LEU A 408 5.74 -2.39 5.50
C LEU A 408 4.93 -1.11 5.71
N ASN A 409 4.29 -0.99 6.85
CA ASN A 409 3.68 0.26 7.30
C ASN A 409 4.65 0.95 8.26
N PHE A 410 5.24 2.06 7.81
CA PHE A 410 6.05 2.93 8.65
C PHE A 410 5.30 4.23 8.86
N LEU A 411 5.16 4.65 10.13
CA LEU A 411 4.69 5.96 10.63
C LEU A 411 4.08 6.82 9.53
N ILE A 412 2.77 6.67 9.28
CA ILE A 412 2.05 7.21 8.11
C ILE A 412 3.00 7.36 6.94
N THR A 413 3.11 6.38 6.07
CA THR A 413 3.80 6.63 4.80
C THR A 413 2.99 7.70 4.07
N VAL A 414 3.24 8.98 4.29
CA VAL A 414 2.67 10.22 3.72
C VAL A 414 1.16 10.21 3.41
N GLN A 415 0.31 10.56 4.38
CA GLN A 415 -1.08 11.02 4.17
C GLN A 415 -1.17 12.55 4.00
N LEU A 416 -0.04 13.25 3.96
CA LEU A 416 -0.02 14.71 3.90
C LEU A 416 0.68 15.15 2.60
N ASN A 417 -0.14 15.67 1.70
CA ASN A 417 0.25 16.31 0.46
C ASN A 417 1.27 17.43 0.71
N HIS A 418 2.23 17.56 -0.21
CA HIS A 418 2.83 18.85 -0.51
C HIS A 418 1.88 19.73 -1.33
#